data_AF-I0I691-F1
#
_entry.id   AF-I0I691-F1
#
_cell.length_a   1.000
_cell.length_b   1.000
_cell.length_c   1.000
_cell.angle_alpha   90.00
_cell.angle_beta   90.00
_cell.angle_gamma   90.00
#
_symmetry.space_group_name_H-M   'P 1'
#
loop_
_entity.id
_entity.type
_entity.pdbx_description
1 polymer ?
#
loop_
_entity_poly.entity_id
_entity_poly.type
_entity_poly.pdbx_seq_one_letter_code
_entity_poly.pdbx_strand_id
1 'polypeptide(L)'
;MNRKVAQDSAAANGVKPPFVNVLLKVKRPAPEELTHHSRKERYQLLRANAEAQREQLQQWIATHNLSDEVRSVSPATGFNMLFVECTPHAAQALLQAPGVIDVMPVDQVD
;
A
#
# COMPACT_ATOMS: atom_id res chain seq x y z
N MET A 1 0.50 -55.65 6.22
CA MET A 1 -0.39 -54.65 5.60
C MET A 1 0.43 -53.43 5.22
N ASN A 2 0.68 -53.25 3.92
CA ASN A 2 1.48 -52.16 3.38
C ASN A 2 0.64 -50.88 3.28
N ARG A 3 1.05 -49.80 3.95
CA ARG A 3 0.71 -48.44 3.55
C ARG A 3 1.99 -47.63 3.41
N LYS A 4 2.52 -47.64 2.19
CA LYS A 4 3.42 -46.60 1.68
C LYS A 4 2.62 -45.30 1.71
N VAL A 5 2.89 -44.42 2.66
CA VAL A 5 2.50 -43.03 2.56
C VAL A 5 3.55 -42.38 1.69
N ALA A 6 3.18 -42.10 0.44
CA ALA A 6 3.97 -41.27 -0.45
C ALA A 6 4.07 -39.88 0.19
N GLN A 7 5.27 -39.57 0.68
CA GLN A 7 5.70 -38.19 0.86
C GLN A 7 5.95 -37.64 -0.54
N ASP A 8 4.90 -37.13 -1.18
CA ASP A 8 5.07 -36.21 -2.31
C ASP A 8 5.60 -34.89 -1.75
N SER A 9 6.93 -34.81 -1.70
CA SER A 9 7.66 -33.54 -1.71
C SER A 9 7.41 -32.87 -3.06
N ALA A 10 6.26 -32.23 -3.21
CA ALA A 10 6.02 -31.31 -4.31
C ALA A 10 6.69 -29.98 -3.97
N ALA A 11 7.89 -29.78 -4.51
CA ALA A 11 8.52 -28.49 -4.62
C ALA A 11 7.48 -27.47 -5.12
N ALA A 12 7.10 -26.51 -4.28
CA ALA A 12 6.25 -25.41 -4.68
C ALA A 12 7.03 -24.60 -5.72
N ASN A 13 6.66 -24.81 -6.99
CA ASN A 13 7.14 -24.08 -8.14
C ASN A 13 7.27 -22.58 -7.81
N GLY A 14 8.39 -21.97 -8.21
CA GLY A 14 8.73 -20.56 -8.02
C GLY A 14 7.83 -19.58 -8.78
N VAL A 15 6.52 -19.71 -8.62
CA VAL A 15 5.53 -18.75 -9.09
C VAL A 15 5.58 -17.58 -8.11
N LYS A 16 6.21 -16.48 -8.53
CA LYS A 16 6.09 -15.22 -7.80
C LYS A 16 4.60 -14.87 -7.66
N PRO A 17 4.12 -14.49 -6.47
CA PRO A 17 2.72 -14.10 -6.29
C PRO A 17 2.33 -13.03 -7.33
N PRO A 18 1.11 -13.08 -7.89
CA PRO A 18 0.67 -12.04 -8.81
C PRO A 18 0.63 -10.71 -8.06
N PHE A 19 0.99 -9.63 -8.76
CA PHE A 19 0.81 -8.28 -8.22
C PHE A 19 -0.66 -7.88 -8.36
N VAL A 20 -1.17 -7.21 -7.34
CA VAL A 20 -2.52 -6.65 -7.25
C VAL A 20 -2.43 -5.14 -7.10
N ASN A 21 -3.46 -4.45 -7.56
CA ASN A 21 -3.59 -3.01 -7.34
C ASN A 21 -4.47 -2.76 -6.11
N VAL A 22 -3.96 -1.94 -5.20
CA VAL A 22 -4.69 -1.51 -4.01
C VAL A 22 -4.70 0.01 -3.91
N LEU A 23 -5.77 0.53 -3.33
CA LEU A 23 -5.95 1.93 -2.96
C LEU A 23 -5.71 2.06 -1.46
N LEU A 24 -4.67 2.79 -1.08
CA LEU A 24 -4.41 3.13 0.31
C LEU A 24 -5.06 4.46 0.63
N LYS A 25 -5.80 4.48 1.73
CA LYS A 25 -6.23 5.72 2.38
C LYS A 25 -5.19 6.10 3.42
N VAL A 26 -4.61 7.29 3.30
CA VAL A 26 -3.62 7.78 4.27
C VAL A 26 -4.22 8.87 5.16
N LYS A 27 -3.57 9.10 6.30
CA LYS A 27 -3.98 10.08 7.29
C LYS A 27 -4.08 11.46 6.66
N ARG A 28 -5.24 12.08 6.82
CA ARG A 28 -5.54 13.44 6.40
C ARG A 28 -5.28 14.40 7.57
N PRO A 29 -4.80 15.63 7.33
CA PRO A 29 -4.76 16.68 8.36
C PRO A 29 -6.14 16.91 8.96
N ALA A 30 -6.18 17.32 10.23
CA ALA A 30 -7.45 17.54 10.91
C ALA A 30 -8.22 18.70 10.25
N PRO A 31 -9.56 18.71 10.27
CA PRO A 31 -10.35 19.79 9.68
C PRO A 31 -9.95 21.18 10.19
N GLU A 32 -9.58 21.29 11.46
CA GLU A 32 -9.18 22.53 12.13
C GLU A 32 -7.92 23.13 11.51
N GLU A 33 -6.98 22.29 11.07
CA GLU A 33 -5.76 22.68 10.34
C GLU A 33 -6.07 23.20 8.93
N LEU A 34 -7.30 23.01 8.43
CA LEU A 34 -7.72 23.40 7.09
C LEU A 34 -8.69 24.59 7.10
N THR A 35 -9.36 24.88 8.22
CA THR A 35 -10.49 25.82 8.31
C THR A 35 -10.13 27.24 7.88
N HIS A 36 -8.93 27.71 8.17
CA HIS A 36 -8.51 29.10 7.91
C HIS A 36 -7.84 29.32 6.55
N HIS A 37 -7.81 28.29 5.70
CA HIS A 37 -7.11 28.32 4.42
C HIS A 37 -8.07 28.48 3.24
N SER A 38 -7.64 29.26 2.25
CA SER A 38 -8.30 29.30 0.94
C SER A 38 -8.34 27.91 0.30
N ARG A 39 -9.16 27.74 -0.74
CA ARG A 39 -9.23 26.46 -1.47
C ARG A 39 -7.86 26.04 -2.04
N LYS A 40 -7.08 27.00 -2.55
CA LYS A 40 -5.75 26.74 -3.12
C LYS A 40 -4.77 26.28 -2.05
N GLU A 41 -4.72 26.99 -0.92
CA GLU A 41 -3.84 26.65 0.20
C GLU A 41 -4.22 25.30 0.81
N ARG A 42 -5.51 25.03 1.00
CA ARG A 42 -5.98 23.71 1.46
C ARG A 42 -5.51 22.59 0.55
N TYR A 43 -5.62 22.77 -0.77
CA TYR A 43 -5.13 21.76 -1.71
C TYR A 43 -3.62 21.56 -1.60
N GLN A 44 -2.84 22.64 -1.46
CA GLN A 44 -1.39 22.57 -1.28
C GLN A 44 -1.01 21.82 0.01
N LEU A 45 -1.67 22.12 1.12
CA LEU A 45 -1.46 21.43 2.40
C LEU A 45 -1.81 19.94 2.30
N LEU A 46 -2.96 19.61 1.70
CA LEU A 46 -3.37 18.22 1.52
C LEU A 46 -2.39 17.44 0.63
N ARG A 47 -1.90 18.08 -0.44
CA ARG A 47 -0.90 17.48 -1.33
C ARG A 47 0.43 17.27 -0.61
N ALA A 48 0.91 18.28 0.13
CA ALA A 48 2.15 18.19 0.90
C ALA A 48 2.06 17.09 1.96
N ASN A 49 0.94 16.99 2.67
CA ASN A 49 0.69 15.89 3.61
C ASN A 49 0.74 14.53 2.90
N ALA A 50 0.03 14.37 1.78
CA ALA A 50 0.00 13.11 1.06
C ALA A 50 1.39 12.71 0.52
N GLU A 51 2.22 13.67 0.11
CA GLU A 51 3.61 13.40 -0.30
C GLU A 51 4.48 12.97 0.90
N ALA A 52 4.35 13.64 2.04
CA ALA A 52 5.05 13.22 3.26
C ALA A 52 4.65 11.81 3.71
N GLN A 53 3.36 11.47 3.63
CA GLN A 53 2.87 10.12 3.91
C GLN A 53 3.43 9.09 2.91
N ARG A 54 3.53 9.46 1.63
CA ARG A 54 4.13 8.61 0.59
C ARG A 54 5.61 8.34 0.86
N GLU A 55 6.38 9.36 1.22
CA GLU A 55 7.80 9.21 1.56
C GLU A 55 7.99 8.30 2.79
N GLN A 56 7.18 8.51 3.83
CA GLN A 56 7.18 7.66 5.02
C GLN A 56 6.84 6.21 4.70
N LEU A 57 5.84 6.00 3.84
CA LEU A 57 5.45 4.67 3.38
C LEU A 57 6.59 3.97 2.64
N GLN A 58 7.27 4.68 1.72
CA GLN A 58 8.40 4.13 0.98
C GLN A 58 9.58 3.74 1.90
N GLN A 59 9.88 4.57 2.90
CA GLN A 59 10.89 4.25 3.91
C GLN A 59 10.49 3.04 4.76
N TRP A 60 9.21 2.95 5.13
CA TRP A 60 8.68 1.83 5.90
C TRP A 60 8.74 0.51 5.11
N ILE A 61 8.37 0.52 3.83
CA ILE A 61 8.48 -0.62 2.90
C ILE A 61 9.92 -1.12 2.84
N ALA A 62 10.89 -0.21 2.69
CA ALA A 62 12.31 -0.57 2.66
C ALA A 62 12.77 -1.19 4.00
N THR A 63 12.35 -0.62 5.12
CA THR A 63 12.70 -1.11 6.47
C THR A 63 12.12 -2.49 6.78
N HIS A 64 10.97 -2.84 6.19
CA HIS A 64 10.29 -4.11 6.41
C HIS A 64 10.62 -5.17 5.34
N ASN A 65 11.61 -4.92 4.49
CA ASN A 65 12.03 -5.82 3.40
C ASN A 65 10.92 -6.15 2.40
N LEU A 66 9.99 -5.22 2.16
CA LEU A 66 8.88 -5.40 1.21
C LEU A 66 9.17 -4.81 -0.19
N SER A 67 10.38 -4.31 -0.42
CA SER A 67 10.75 -3.64 -1.68
C SER A 67 10.58 -4.52 -2.93
N ASP A 68 10.81 -5.83 -2.82
CA ASP A 68 10.62 -6.77 -3.94
C ASP A 68 9.14 -7.14 -4.17
N GLU A 69 8.29 -6.82 -3.18
CA GLU A 69 6.86 -7.12 -3.18
C GLU A 69 6.00 -5.90 -3.51
N VAL A 70 6.58 -4.69 -3.53
CA VAL A 70 5.92 -3.46 -3.93
C VAL A 70 6.55 -2.94 -5.21
N ARG A 71 5.80 -2.99 -6.31
CA ARG A 71 6.29 -2.56 -7.63
C ARG A 71 6.25 -1.05 -7.79
N SER A 72 5.17 -0.42 -7.35
CA SER A 72 4.98 1.01 -7.53
C SER A 72 4.12 1.63 -6.43
N VAL A 73 4.40 2.90 -6.14
CA VAL A 73 3.57 3.78 -5.30
C VAL A 73 3.31 5.04 -6.12
N SER A 74 2.04 5.30 -6.43
CA SER A 74 1.63 6.42 -7.27
C SER A 74 2.11 7.76 -6.70
N PRO A 75 2.24 8.81 -7.53
CA PRO A 75 2.42 10.17 -7.04
C PRO A 75 1.29 10.57 -6.07
N ALA A 76 1.60 11.42 -5.09
CA ALA A 76 0.59 11.88 -4.15
C ALA A 76 -0.35 12.91 -4.78
N THR A 77 -1.60 12.88 -4.32
CA THR A 77 -2.64 13.85 -4.67
C THR A 77 -3.21 14.50 -3.41
N GLY A 78 -3.93 15.63 -3.55
CA GLY A 78 -4.62 16.26 -2.43
C GLY A 78 -5.80 15.46 -1.85
N PHE A 79 -6.01 14.22 -2.27
CA PHE A 79 -7.11 13.36 -1.82
C PHE A 79 -6.72 12.39 -0.69
N ASN A 80 -5.45 12.38 -0.26
CA ASN A 80 -4.94 11.46 0.78
C ASN A 80 -5.16 9.99 0.39
N MET A 81 -4.95 9.72 -0.89
CA MET A 81 -5.05 8.39 -1.47
C MET A 81 -3.80 8.10 -2.31
N LEU A 82 -3.31 6.88 -2.21
CA LEU A 82 -2.18 6.37 -3.00
C LEU A 82 -2.59 5.06 -3.66
N PHE A 83 -2.30 4.90 -4.94
CA PHE A 83 -2.41 3.62 -5.62
C PHE A 83 -1.08 2.89 -5.48
N VAL A 84 -1.14 1.63 -5.09
CA VAL A 84 0.03 0.78 -4.92
C VAL A 84 -0.18 -0.53 -5.64
N GLU A 85 0.81 -0.91 -6.41
CA GLU A 85 0.88 -2.22 -7.05
C GLU A 85 1.82 -3.09 -6.23
N CYS A 86 1.31 -4.16 -5.64
CA CYS A 86 2.07 -4.99 -4.70
C CYS A 86 1.57 -6.44 -4.66
N THR A 87 2.29 -7.36 -3.99
CA THR A 87 1.78 -8.71 -3.73
C THR A 87 0.62 -8.67 -2.70
N PRO A 88 -0.25 -9.70 -2.64
CA PRO A 88 -1.26 -9.81 -1.59
C PRO A 88 -0.68 -9.81 -0.17
N HIS A 89 0.53 -10.36 0.01
CA HIS A 89 1.24 -10.32 1.29
C HIS A 89 1.62 -8.88 1.67
N ALA A 90 2.24 -8.13 0.76
CA ALA A 90 2.56 -6.73 0.98
C ALA A 90 1.29 -5.90 1.24
N ALA A 91 0.19 -6.13 0.51
CA ALA A 91 -1.08 -5.44 0.75
C ALA A 91 -1.58 -5.60 2.20
N GLN A 92 -1.49 -6.81 2.77
CA GLN A 92 -1.83 -7.06 4.17
C GLN A 92 -0.86 -6.35 5.13
N ALA A 93 0.43 -6.36 4.83
CA ALA A 93 1.45 -5.71 5.64
C ALA A 93 1.29 -4.18 5.66
N LEU A 94 0.89 -3.56 4.54
CA LEU A 94 0.72 -2.11 4.42
C LEU A 94 -0.36 -1.54 5.36
N LEU A 95 -1.31 -2.35 5.84
CA LEU A 95 -2.25 -1.96 6.90
C LEU A 95 -1.56 -1.57 8.22
N GLN A 96 -0.33 -2.06 8.43
CA GLN A 96 0.48 -1.76 9.62
C GLN A 96 1.41 -0.55 9.41
N ALA A 97 1.46 0.00 8.20
CA ALA A 97 2.34 1.12 7.92
C ALA A 97 1.83 2.39 8.61
N PRO A 98 2.73 3.20 9.22
CA PRO A 98 2.36 4.46 9.84
C PRO A 98 1.58 5.36 8.89
N GLY A 99 0.47 5.91 9.39
CA GLY A 99 -0.36 6.84 8.63
C GLY A 99 -1.28 6.19 7.59
N VAL A 100 -1.19 4.89 7.34
CA VAL A 100 -2.21 4.16 6.57
C VAL A 100 -3.45 3.97 7.46
N ILE A 101 -4.62 4.33 6.92
CA ILE A 101 -5.91 4.14 7.57
C ILE A 101 -6.58 2.88 7.05
N ASP A 102 -6.47 2.63 5.74
CA ASP A 102 -7.19 1.54 5.08
C ASP A 102 -6.47 1.11 3.79
N VAL A 103 -6.68 -0.13 3.39
CA VAL A 103 -6.17 -0.73 2.15
C VAL A 103 -7.32 -1.45 1.46
N MET A 104 -7.75 -0.92 0.31
CA MET A 104 -8.86 -1.47 -0.47
C MET A 104 -8.33 -2.08 -1.78
N PRO A 105 -8.77 -3.28 -2.18
CA PRO A 105 -8.48 -3.80 -3.51
C PRO A 105 -9.13 -2.90 -4.57
N VAL A 106 -8.42 -2.67 -5.67
CA VAL A 106 -8.95 -2.01 -6.85
C VAL A 106 -9.17 -3.08 -7.89
N ASP A 107 -10.44 -3.42 -8.16
CA ASP A 107 -10.76 -4.32 -9.26
C ASP A 107 -10.22 -3.72 -10.55
N GLN A 108 -9.47 -4.53 -11.31
CA GLN A 108 -9.15 -4.14 -12.68
C GLN A 108 -10.46 -4.19 -13.46
N VAL A 109 -10.93 -3.03 -13.90
CA VAL A 109 -11.97 -2.98 -14.92
C VAL A 109 -11.28 -3.43 -16.20
N ASP A 110 -11.57 -4.67 -16.62
CA ASP A 110 -11.12 -5.25 -17.89
C ASP A 110 -11.50 -4.38 -19.09
#